data_AF-A0A0P7V074-F1
#
_entry.id   AF-A0A0P7V074-F1
#
_cell.length_a   1.000
_cell.length_b   1.000
_cell.length_c   1.000
_cell.angle_alpha   90.00
_cell.angle_beta   90.00
_cell.angle_gamma   90.00
#
_symmetry.space_group_name_H-M   'P 1'
#
loop_
_entity.id
_entity.type
_entity.pdbx_description
1 polymer ?
#
loop_
_entity_poly.entity_id
_entity_poly.type
_entity_poly.pdbx_seq_one_letter_code
_entity_poly.pdbx_strand_id
1 'polypeptide(L)'
;MLPSDIAGTGSSCVLVYYIYSCRVASPPLLMLELAGLLPFESDSRLRSVIAGARNTVPVFSLKKPRVVAAEGRAEANLCSPSPMLDLEVVPERSLGNELWEFALGMPLAQAISILQKHCRIIKNVQVLYSEQTPLSHDLILNLTQDGIKLLFDACNQRLKVIEVYDMSKVKLKYCGVHFNSQAIAPTIEQIDQSFGATHPGVYNAAEQLFHLNFRGLSFSFQLDSWSEAPKYEPNFAHGLASLQIPHGATVKRMYIYTGNSLQDTKAPAMPVACFFGNVYAESVDVLRDGAGPLGLRLRLLTAGCGLGVMADAKVRTLESSIYFGDSCQDVLSALGSPHKVFYKSEDKMKIHSPSPHKQVPSKCNDYFFNYFTLGVDILFDATTHLVKKFVLHTNYPGHYNFNIYHRCDFKIPLFIKTEGAEAQCEDCTLTTYSKWDHIQELLGHPMEKPVVLHRQVPTSSGLTFPMIS
;
A
#
# COMPACT_ATOMS: atom_id res chain seq x y z
N MET A 1 -27.90 45.22 38.30
CA MET A 1 -28.88 44.32 37.66
C MET A 1 -28.60 44.30 36.16
N LEU A 2 -27.91 43.27 35.70
CA LEU A 2 -27.71 42.94 34.28
C LEU A 2 -27.83 41.41 34.19
N PRO A 3 -28.66 40.86 33.29
CA PRO A 3 -28.87 39.42 33.19
C PRO A 3 -27.86 38.76 32.24
N SER A 4 -27.28 37.67 32.74
CA SER A 4 -26.94 36.37 32.10
C SER A 4 -26.84 36.26 30.56
N ASP A 5 -25.61 36.08 30.07
CA ASP A 5 -25.28 35.33 28.86
C ASP A 5 -24.60 34.00 29.25
N ILE A 6 -25.18 32.86 28.83
CA ILE A 6 -24.62 31.52 29.06
C ILE A 6 -24.14 30.94 27.72
N ALA A 7 -22.81 30.88 27.63
CA ALA A 7 -21.94 29.82 27.10
C ALA A 7 -22.33 29.06 25.81
N GLY A 8 -21.53 29.33 24.76
CA GLY A 8 -21.39 28.46 23.59
C GLY A 8 -20.45 27.28 23.82
N THR A 9 -20.84 26.11 23.31
CA THR A 9 -20.01 24.90 23.20
C THR A 9 -19.55 24.74 21.75
N GLY A 10 -18.31 25.11 21.46
CA GLY A 10 -17.66 24.83 20.16
C GLY A 10 -16.82 23.55 20.24
N SER A 11 -17.41 22.41 19.88
CA SER A 11 -16.67 21.16 19.66
C SER A 11 -15.97 21.24 18.31
N SER A 12 -14.65 21.44 18.31
CA SER A 12 -13.83 21.39 17.09
C SER A 12 -13.78 19.95 16.58
N CYS A 13 -14.62 19.61 15.61
CA CYS A 13 -14.49 18.35 14.87
C CYS A 13 -13.29 18.46 13.95
N VAL A 14 -12.39 17.49 14.04
CA VAL A 14 -11.12 17.54 13.33
C VAL A 14 -10.91 16.25 12.57
N LEU A 15 -10.71 16.40 11.27
CA LEU A 15 -10.34 15.32 10.37
C LEU A 15 -8.86 15.45 10.03
N VAL A 16 -8.07 14.42 10.33
CA VAL A 16 -6.63 14.40 10.03
C VAL A 16 -6.33 13.39 8.94
N TYR A 17 -5.73 13.88 7.86
CA TYR A 17 -5.20 13.04 6.79
C TYR A 17 -3.68 13.08 6.80
N TYR A 18 -3.07 11.92 6.55
CA TYR A 18 -1.66 11.83 6.25
C TYR A 18 -1.47 11.85 4.73
N ILE A 19 -1.17 13.03 4.19
CA ILE A 19 -0.87 13.21 2.77
C ILE A 19 0.63 13.11 2.56
N TYR A 20 1.03 12.26 1.63
CA TYR A 20 2.42 12.10 1.21
C TYR A 20 2.84 13.29 0.34
N SER A 21 3.92 13.98 0.71
CA SER A 21 4.50 15.08 -0.09
C SER A 21 5.88 14.68 -0.60
N CYS A 22 6.05 14.62 -1.93
CA CYS A 22 7.30 14.18 -2.60
C CYS A 22 8.41 15.26 -2.67
N ARG A 23 8.34 16.38 -1.92
CA ARG A 23 9.20 17.55 -2.20
C ARG A 23 10.50 17.68 -1.41
N VAL A 24 10.87 16.77 -0.52
CA VAL A 24 12.14 16.88 0.25
C VAL A 24 12.83 15.52 0.34
N ALA A 25 14.17 15.51 0.33
CA ALA A 25 15.07 14.34 0.48
C ALA A 25 14.93 13.56 1.81
N SER A 26 13.80 13.73 2.47
CA SER A 26 13.29 13.08 3.67
C SER A 26 11.77 13.35 3.66
N PRO A 27 10.89 12.34 3.76
CA PRO A 27 9.45 12.53 3.56
C PRO A 27 8.87 13.51 4.60
N PRO A 28 8.36 14.70 4.21
CA PRO A 28 7.57 15.52 5.11
C PRO A 28 6.18 14.88 5.27
N LEU A 29 5.86 14.48 6.50
CA LEU A 29 4.49 14.28 6.94
C LEU A 29 3.74 15.60 6.85
N LEU A 30 2.64 15.64 6.12
CA LEU A 30 1.66 16.71 6.22
C LEU A 30 0.41 16.15 6.89
N MET A 31 0.22 16.53 8.15
CA MET A 31 -1.07 16.44 8.81
C MET A 31 -1.90 17.63 8.35
N LEU A 32 -2.92 17.36 7.52
CA LEU A 32 -3.96 18.35 7.26
C LEU A 32 -5.01 18.20 8.34
N GLU A 33 -5.08 19.17 9.24
CA GLU A 33 -6.10 19.28 10.27
C GLU A 33 -7.22 20.18 9.73
N LEU A 34 -8.26 19.59 9.13
CA LEU A 34 -9.45 20.35 8.75
C LEU A 34 -10.29 20.60 10.00
N ALA A 35 -9.91 21.61 10.78
CA ALA A 35 -10.79 22.23 11.77
C ALA A 35 -11.77 23.16 11.03
N GLY A 36 -13.03 23.18 11.47
CA GLY A 36 -14.15 23.87 10.82
C GLY A 36 -13.80 25.16 10.07
N LEU A 37 -14.01 25.16 8.76
CA LEU A 37 -14.01 26.35 7.93
C LEU A 37 -15.30 27.13 8.21
N LEU A 38 -15.31 27.95 9.26
CA LEU A 38 -16.22 29.08 9.34
C LEU A 38 -15.62 30.25 8.55
N PRO A 39 -16.45 31.06 7.86
CA PRO A 39 -15.97 32.26 7.18
C PRO A 39 -15.60 33.28 8.26
N PHE A 40 -14.32 33.63 8.37
CA PHE A 40 -13.92 34.77 9.20
C PHE A 40 -13.98 36.03 8.34
N GLU A 41 -15.00 36.84 8.61
CA GLU A 41 -15.04 38.24 8.20
C GLU A 41 -13.82 38.98 8.75
N SER A 42 -13.37 39.93 7.94
CA SER A 42 -12.29 40.88 8.16
C SER A 42 -12.24 41.48 9.56
N ASP A 43 -11.10 41.38 10.25
CA ASP A 43 -10.63 42.51 11.03
C ASP A 43 -9.11 42.67 10.98
N SER A 44 -8.72 43.83 10.48
CA SER A 44 -7.37 44.31 10.31
C SER A 44 -6.90 44.98 11.60
N ARG A 45 -6.01 44.35 12.39
CA ARG A 45 -5.09 45.02 13.34
C ARG A 45 -4.24 44.01 14.13
N LEU A 46 -3.00 43.77 13.69
CA LEU A 46 -1.79 44.04 14.48
C LEU A 46 -0.54 43.73 13.63
N ARG A 47 0.28 44.75 13.38
CA ARG A 47 1.58 44.66 12.71
C ARG A 47 2.71 44.66 13.75
N SER A 48 3.85 44.07 13.35
CA SER A 48 5.24 44.33 13.79
C SER A 48 5.66 43.78 15.18
N VAL A 49 6.87 43.24 15.42
CA VAL A 49 8.24 43.80 15.22
C VAL A 49 9.33 42.69 15.33
N ILE A 50 10.25 42.63 14.34
CA ILE A 50 11.75 42.45 14.35
C ILE A 50 12.37 41.27 15.15
N ALA A 51 12.96 40.23 14.50
CA ALA A 51 14.30 40.08 13.89
C ALA A 51 15.46 39.73 14.85
N GLY A 52 16.26 38.69 14.50
CA GLY A 52 17.57 38.46 15.09
C GLY A 52 18.24 37.12 14.74
N ALA A 53 19.48 37.21 14.28
CA ALA A 53 20.51 36.17 14.14
C ALA A 53 20.46 35.22 12.92
N ARG A 54 21.08 35.72 11.84
CA ARG A 54 21.82 34.93 10.85
C ARG A 54 22.97 34.18 11.53
N ASN A 55 23.30 32.99 11.04
CA ASN A 55 24.69 32.62 10.80
C ASN A 55 24.81 31.59 9.68
N THR A 56 25.98 31.67 9.05
CA THR A 56 26.33 31.33 7.67
C THR A 56 26.61 29.86 7.39
N VAL A 57 26.49 29.55 6.09
CA VAL A 57 26.71 28.28 5.36
C VAL A 57 28.18 27.78 5.46
N PRO A 58 28.49 26.53 5.03
CA PRO A 58 28.88 26.37 3.63
C PRO A 58 28.25 25.15 2.91
N VAL A 59 28.04 25.38 1.62
CA VAL A 59 27.65 24.42 0.59
C VAL A 59 28.78 23.41 0.38
N PHE A 60 28.44 22.13 0.19
CA PHE A 60 29.26 21.21 -0.60
C PHE A 60 28.41 20.37 -1.54
N SER A 61 28.95 20.23 -2.76
CA SER A 61 28.35 19.72 -3.99
C SER A 61 28.46 18.20 -4.12
N LEU A 62 27.42 17.61 -4.72
CA LEU A 62 27.31 16.38 -5.53
C LEU A 62 28.29 15.22 -5.30
N LYS A 63 27.74 14.03 -4.97
CA LYS A 63 28.21 12.72 -5.48
C LYS A 63 27.09 11.66 -5.53
N LYS A 64 27.00 11.02 -6.70
CA LYS A 64 26.29 9.82 -7.24
C LYS A 64 25.53 8.85 -6.31
N PRO A 65 24.55 8.08 -6.86
CA PRO A 65 23.70 7.14 -6.12
C PRO A 65 24.53 6.04 -5.47
N ARG A 66 24.21 5.73 -4.21
CA ARG A 66 24.93 4.76 -3.38
C ARG A 66 24.07 3.51 -3.22
N VAL A 67 24.50 2.40 -3.81
CA VAL A 67 24.03 1.05 -3.48
C VAL A 67 24.52 0.74 -2.08
N VAL A 68 23.60 0.54 -1.13
CA VAL A 68 23.96 0.14 0.23
C VAL A 68 23.84 -1.38 0.33
N ALA A 69 24.96 -2.06 0.12
CA ALA A 69 25.12 -3.47 0.49
C ALA A 69 25.29 -3.55 2.00
N ALA A 70 24.41 -4.27 2.69
CA ALA A 70 24.60 -4.63 4.08
C ALA A 70 25.45 -5.90 4.13
N GLU A 71 26.76 -5.76 4.37
CA GLU A 71 27.64 -6.88 4.73
C GLU A 71 27.33 -7.31 6.17
N GLY A 72 26.56 -8.38 6.31
CA GLY A 72 26.48 -9.14 7.55
C GLY A 72 27.77 -9.93 7.75
N ARG A 73 28.36 -9.83 8.94
CA ARG A 73 29.53 -10.64 9.35
C ARG A 73 29.29 -12.12 9.03
N ALA A 74 30.15 -12.67 8.19
CA ALA A 74 30.20 -14.09 7.91
C ALA A 74 30.78 -14.82 9.12
N GLU A 75 29.93 -15.43 9.94
CA GLU A 75 30.33 -16.61 10.68
C GLU A 75 30.38 -17.78 9.69
N ALA A 76 31.58 -18.33 9.49
CA ALA A 76 31.82 -19.51 8.68
C ALA A 76 31.24 -20.75 9.36
N ASN A 77 29.92 -20.88 9.36
CA ASN A 77 29.26 -22.16 9.52
C ASN A 77 29.23 -22.82 8.15
N LEU A 78 29.75 -24.05 8.06
CA LEU A 78 29.52 -24.95 6.92
C LEU A 78 28.00 -25.11 6.75
N CYS A 79 27.40 -24.23 5.97
CA CYS A 79 25.98 -24.24 5.71
C CYS A 79 25.77 -25.25 4.58
N SER A 80 25.24 -26.41 4.93
CA SER A 80 24.52 -27.25 3.96
C SER A 80 23.61 -26.32 3.13
N PRO A 81 23.58 -26.44 1.80
CA PRO A 81 22.75 -25.56 0.98
C PRO A 81 21.32 -25.62 1.53
N SER A 82 20.77 -24.44 1.88
CA SER A 82 19.36 -24.33 2.23
C SER A 82 18.57 -25.06 1.13
N PRO A 83 17.67 -25.99 1.46
CA PRO A 83 16.94 -26.71 0.44
C PRO A 83 16.19 -25.69 -0.42
N MET A 84 16.40 -25.74 -1.74
CA MET A 84 15.69 -24.90 -2.70
C MET A 84 14.17 -25.05 -2.47
N LEU A 85 13.45 -23.94 -2.59
CA LEU A 85 11.99 -23.98 -2.52
C LEU A 85 11.44 -24.92 -3.60
N ASP A 86 10.47 -25.75 -3.20
CA ASP A 86 9.75 -26.65 -4.08
C ASP A 86 8.28 -26.20 -4.13
N LEU A 87 7.89 -25.61 -5.26
CA LEU A 87 6.65 -24.83 -5.38
C LEU A 87 5.77 -25.36 -6.50
N GLU A 88 4.47 -25.43 -6.23
CA GLU A 88 3.41 -25.66 -7.19
C GLU A 88 3.02 -24.33 -7.87
N VAL A 89 2.99 -24.36 -9.19
CA VAL A 89 2.50 -23.27 -10.05
C VAL A 89 1.03 -23.52 -10.33
N VAL A 90 0.17 -22.58 -9.99
CA VAL A 90 -1.24 -22.62 -10.36
C VAL A 90 -1.55 -21.41 -11.25
N PRO A 91 -1.69 -21.60 -12.59
CA PRO A 91 -1.97 -20.51 -13.52
C PRO A 91 -3.19 -19.68 -13.11
N GLU A 92 -3.16 -18.38 -13.38
CA GLU A 92 -4.16 -17.38 -12.95
C GLU A 92 -4.36 -17.25 -11.43
N ARG A 93 -3.66 -18.02 -10.59
CA ARG A 93 -3.99 -18.12 -9.17
C ARG A 93 -2.82 -17.90 -8.23
N SER A 94 -1.82 -18.76 -8.20
CA SER A 94 -0.82 -18.73 -7.12
C SER A 94 0.49 -19.42 -7.44
N LEU A 95 1.48 -19.14 -6.60
CA LEU A 95 2.74 -19.87 -6.47
C LEU A 95 2.93 -20.22 -5.00
N GLY A 96 3.09 -21.50 -4.67
CA GLY A 96 3.15 -21.91 -3.26
C GLY A 96 3.42 -23.39 -3.05
N ASN A 97 3.21 -23.86 -1.83
CA ASN A 97 3.24 -25.26 -1.45
C ASN A 97 2.12 -25.52 -0.43
N GLU A 98 2.12 -26.70 0.20
CA GLU A 98 1.09 -27.09 1.17
C GLU A 98 1.05 -26.22 2.43
N LEU A 99 2.13 -25.52 2.76
CA LEU A 99 2.24 -24.70 3.98
C LEU A 99 1.85 -23.25 3.74
N TRP A 100 2.14 -22.71 2.55
CA TRP A 100 1.90 -21.32 2.22
C TRP A 100 1.74 -21.14 0.70
N GLU A 101 0.98 -20.13 0.30
CA GLU A 101 0.87 -19.72 -1.10
C GLU A 101 0.88 -18.20 -1.24
N PHE A 102 1.52 -17.72 -2.30
CA PHE A 102 1.34 -16.35 -2.79
C PHE A 102 0.24 -16.36 -3.84
N ALA A 103 -0.96 -15.91 -3.47
CA ALA A 103 -2.11 -15.86 -4.35
C ALA A 103 -2.26 -14.48 -5.01
N LEU A 104 -2.50 -14.44 -6.32
CA LEU A 104 -2.83 -13.21 -7.02
C LEU A 104 -4.07 -12.57 -6.36
N GLY A 105 -4.01 -11.24 -6.19
CA GLY A 105 -5.02 -10.46 -5.48
C GLY A 105 -4.82 -10.40 -3.96
N MET A 106 -3.90 -11.18 -3.38
CA MET A 106 -3.63 -11.10 -1.94
C MET A 106 -3.06 -9.72 -1.54
N PRO A 107 -3.44 -9.17 -0.38
CA PRO A 107 -2.85 -7.93 0.12
C PRO A 107 -1.37 -8.07 0.45
N LEU A 108 -0.60 -6.99 0.25
CA LEU A 108 0.83 -6.89 0.59
C LEU A 108 1.12 -7.36 2.03
N ALA A 109 0.28 -6.95 2.99
CA ALA A 109 0.45 -7.30 4.40
C ALA A 109 0.42 -8.81 4.65
N GLN A 110 -0.39 -9.56 3.89
CA GLN A 110 -0.44 -11.01 4.01
C GLN A 110 0.80 -11.68 3.43
N ALA A 111 1.28 -11.20 2.28
CA ALA A 111 2.52 -11.71 1.71
C ALA A 111 3.70 -11.47 2.66
N ILE A 112 3.79 -10.28 3.27
CA ILE A 112 4.80 -9.98 4.29
C ILE A 112 4.63 -10.89 5.50
N SER A 113 3.40 -11.17 5.95
CA SER A 113 3.15 -12.11 7.05
C SER A 113 3.63 -13.53 6.74
N ILE A 114 3.41 -14.03 5.51
CA ILE A 114 3.95 -15.31 5.06
C ILE A 114 5.49 -15.31 5.13
N LEU A 115 6.12 -14.28 4.57
CA LEU A 115 7.58 -14.14 4.57
C LEU A 115 8.16 -14.08 6.00
N GLN A 116 7.47 -13.39 6.91
CA GLN A 116 7.86 -13.32 8.32
C GLN A 116 7.74 -14.68 9.03
N LYS A 117 6.61 -15.38 8.83
CA LYS A 117 6.38 -16.72 9.42
C LYS A 117 7.38 -17.75 8.90
N HIS A 118 7.79 -17.63 7.64
CA HIS A 118 8.72 -18.55 6.98
C HIS A 118 10.14 -17.99 6.79
N CYS A 119 10.54 -17.03 7.62
CA CYS A 119 11.84 -16.33 7.52
C CYS A 119 13.08 -17.23 7.66
N ARG A 120 12.92 -18.45 8.20
CA ARG A 120 13.98 -19.46 8.28
C ARG A 120 14.26 -20.12 6.93
N ILE A 121 13.25 -20.18 6.06
CA ILE A 121 13.30 -20.85 4.75
C ILE A 121 13.50 -19.79 3.65
N ILE A 122 12.67 -18.75 3.65
CA ILE A 122 12.73 -17.65 2.69
C ILE A 122 13.61 -16.54 3.27
N LYS A 123 14.79 -16.33 2.68
CA LYS A 123 15.79 -15.36 3.15
C LYS A 123 16.11 -14.31 2.09
N ASN A 124 16.77 -13.23 2.53
CA ASN A 124 17.21 -12.12 1.66
C ASN A 124 16.07 -11.51 0.81
N VAL A 125 14.98 -11.16 1.48
CA VAL A 125 13.88 -10.42 0.87
C VAL A 125 14.22 -8.93 0.82
N GLN A 126 14.04 -8.32 -0.35
CA GLN A 126 14.17 -6.87 -0.54
C GLN A 126 12.80 -6.27 -0.87
N VAL A 127 12.53 -5.07 -0.37
CA VAL A 127 11.35 -4.27 -0.74
C VAL A 127 11.81 -3.16 -1.67
N LEU A 128 11.29 -3.14 -2.89
CA LEU A 128 11.63 -2.12 -3.90
C LEU A 128 10.38 -1.27 -4.17
N TYR A 129 10.54 0.06 -4.14
CA TYR A 129 9.48 1.01 -4.44
C TYR A 129 10.10 2.33 -4.96
N SER A 130 9.31 3.13 -5.69
CA SER A 130 9.72 4.48 -6.11
C SER A 130 9.41 5.49 -5.01
N GLU A 131 10.41 6.22 -4.52
CA GLU A 131 10.20 7.32 -3.58
C GLU A 131 9.63 8.57 -4.27
N GLN A 132 10.02 8.83 -5.51
CA GLN A 132 9.61 10.02 -6.26
C GLN A 132 8.20 9.88 -6.83
N THR A 133 7.83 8.67 -7.24
CA THR A 133 6.56 8.38 -7.92
C THR A 133 5.95 7.06 -7.43
N PRO A 134 5.56 6.97 -6.13
CA PRO A 134 5.15 5.72 -5.49
C PRO A 134 3.83 5.13 -6.05
N LEU A 135 3.02 5.93 -6.73
CA LEU A 135 1.77 5.49 -7.37
C LEU A 135 1.94 5.06 -8.84
N SER A 136 3.09 5.35 -9.45
CA SER A 136 3.33 5.06 -10.87
C SER A 136 4.06 3.74 -11.10
N HIS A 137 4.66 3.17 -10.05
CA HIS A 137 5.43 1.95 -10.12
C HIS A 137 4.95 0.97 -9.06
N ASP A 138 4.85 -0.30 -9.43
CA ASP A 138 4.48 -1.38 -8.51
C ASP A 138 5.43 -1.46 -7.32
N LEU A 139 4.91 -1.90 -6.17
CA LEU A 139 5.75 -2.28 -5.04
C LEU A 139 6.23 -3.71 -5.25
N ILE A 140 7.53 -3.97 -5.12
CA ILE A 140 8.10 -5.28 -5.41
C ILE A 140 8.69 -5.89 -4.15
N LEU A 141 8.26 -7.11 -3.81
CA LEU A 141 8.99 -7.97 -2.87
C LEU A 141 9.89 -8.90 -3.68
N ASN A 142 11.20 -8.74 -3.55
CA ASN A 142 12.21 -9.48 -4.30
C ASN A 142 12.88 -10.52 -3.39
N LEU A 143 12.57 -11.79 -3.61
CA LEU A 143 13.12 -12.95 -2.91
C LEU A 143 14.40 -13.37 -3.63
N THR A 144 15.51 -12.70 -3.29
CA THR A 144 16.74 -12.78 -4.10
C THR A 144 17.41 -14.16 -4.12
N GLN A 145 17.24 -14.95 -3.05
CA GLN A 145 17.75 -16.31 -2.96
C GLN A 145 16.94 -17.32 -3.77
N ASP A 146 15.66 -17.03 -4.00
CA ASP A 146 14.72 -17.97 -4.62
C ASP A 146 14.44 -17.62 -6.09
N GLY A 147 14.92 -16.45 -6.56
CA GLY A 147 14.71 -16.03 -7.95
C GLY A 147 13.28 -15.55 -8.23
N ILE A 148 12.56 -15.08 -7.22
CA ILE A 148 11.13 -14.72 -7.30
C ILE A 148 10.93 -13.23 -6.99
N LYS A 149 10.08 -12.56 -7.76
CA LYS A 149 9.55 -11.23 -7.47
C LYS A 149 8.03 -11.27 -7.40
N LEU A 150 7.50 -10.61 -6.38
CA LEU A 150 6.07 -10.39 -6.20
C LEU A 150 5.78 -8.92 -6.47
N LEU A 151 5.05 -8.63 -7.53
CA LEU A 151 4.72 -7.26 -7.95
C LEU A 151 3.33 -6.92 -7.45
N PHE A 152 3.24 -5.93 -6.57
CA PHE A 152 2.00 -5.43 -5.99
C PHE A 152 1.60 -4.13 -6.67
N ASP A 153 0.34 -4.03 -7.05
CA ASP A 153 -0.21 -2.82 -7.65
C ASP A 153 -0.01 -1.60 -6.72
N ALA A 154 0.42 -0.48 -7.30
CA ALA A 154 0.77 0.72 -6.56
C ALA A 154 -0.43 1.36 -5.83
N CYS A 155 -1.63 1.20 -6.38
CA CYS A 155 -2.84 1.87 -5.92
C CYS A 155 -3.60 1.05 -4.88
N ASN A 156 -3.81 -0.23 -5.10
CA ASN A 156 -4.57 -1.10 -4.20
C ASN A 156 -3.71 -2.07 -3.38
N GLN A 157 -2.40 -2.13 -3.64
CA GLN A 157 -1.42 -2.94 -2.90
C GLN A 157 -1.75 -4.43 -2.84
N ARG A 158 -2.37 -4.94 -3.90
CA ARG A 158 -2.63 -6.37 -4.11
C ARG A 158 -1.64 -6.98 -5.07
N LEU A 159 -1.33 -8.25 -4.86
CA LEU A 159 -0.40 -9.00 -5.71
C LEU A 159 -0.96 -9.08 -7.13
N LYS A 160 -0.26 -8.46 -8.08
CA LYS A 160 -0.64 -8.34 -9.48
C LYS A 160 0.04 -9.38 -10.35
N VAL A 161 1.34 -9.58 -10.14
CA VAL A 161 2.17 -10.51 -10.93
C VAL A 161 3.15 -11.23 -10.02
N ILE A 162 3.36 -12.52 -10.28
CA ILE A 162 4.46 -13.30 -9.71
C ILE A 162 5.44 -13.57 -10.84
N GLU A 163 6.65 -13.02 -10.74
CA GLU A 163 7.74 -13.25 -11.69
C GLU A 163 8.75 -14.22 -11.07
N VAL A 164 9.05 -15.32 -11.76
CA VAL A 164 10.24 -16.13 -11.51
C VAL A 164 11.29 -15.73 -12.53
N TYR A 165 12.29 -14.97 -12.08
CA TYR A 165 13.32 -14.39 -12.95
C TYR A 165 14.60 -15.23 -13.04
N ASP A 166 14.74 -16.25 -12.18
CA ASP A 166 15.89 -17.15 -12.15
C ASP A 166 15.44 -18.58 -11.83
N MET A 167 15.23 -19.37 -12.89
CA MET A 167 14.75 -20.76 -12.80
C MET A 167 15.73 -21.68 -12.06
N SER A 168 17.01 -21.31 -11.95
CA SER A 168 18.03 -22.14 -11.30
C SER A 168 17.92 -22.19 -9.77
N LYS A 169 17.15 -21.27 -9.17
CA LYS A 169 17.04 -21.07 -7.71
C LYS A 169 15.81 -21.67 -7.07
N VAL A 170 14.88 -22.20 -7.86
CA VAL A 170 13.60 -22.74 -7.40
C VAL A 170 13.26 -24.04 -8.13
N LYS A 171 12.58 -24.97 -7.47
CA LYS A 171 11.95 -26.13 -8.11
C LYS A 171 10.47 -25.81 -8.33
N LEU A 172 9.97 -26.10 -9.53
CA LEU A 172 8.60 -25.81 -9.91
C LEU A 172 7.88 -27.06 -10.40
N LYS A 173 6.65 -27.20 -9.92
CA LYS A 173 5.72 -28.25 -10.30
C LYS A 173 4.45 -27.67 -10.90
N TYR A 174 3.83 -28.45 -11.78
CA TYR A 174 2.49 -28.21 -12.27
C TYR A 174 1.71 -29.52 -12.28
N CYS A 175 0.53 -29.51 -11.66
CA CYS A 175 -0.25 -30.70 -11.36
C CYS A 175 0.56 -31.79 -10.64
N GLY A 176 1.46 -31.37 -9.73
CA GLY A 176 2.34 -32.26 -8.96
C GLY A 176 3.55 -32.81 -9.73
N VAL A 177 3.70 -32.51 -11.02
CA VAL A 177 4.82 -32.97 -11.85
C VAL A 177 5.85 -31.86 -12.01
N HIS A 178 7.12 -32.16 -11.75
CA HIS A 178 8.22 -31.20 -11.91
C HIS A 178 8.49 -30.90 -13.39
N PHE A 179 8.48 -29.61 -13.74
CA PHE A 179 8.94 -29.12 -15.04
C PHE A 179 10.22 -28.30 -14.95
N ASN A 180 10.62 -27.91 -13.73
CA ASN A 180 11.87 -27.22 -13.45
C ASN A 180 12.48 -27.75 -12.14
N SER A 181 13.68 -28.30 -12.19
CA SER A 181 14.45 -28.72 -11.02
C SER A 181 15.93 -28.87 -11.38
N GLN A 182 16.77 -29.22 -10.40
CA GLN A 182 18.18 -29.55 -10.66
C GLN A 182 18.37 -30.73 -11.63
N ALA A 183 17.37 -31.62 -11.74
CA ALA A 183 17.40 -32.78 -12.64
C ALA A 183 16.62 -32.56 -13.94
N ILE A 184 15.73 -31.56 -14.00
CA ILE A 184 14.81 -31.31 -15.11
C ILE A 184 14.97 -29.86 -15.53
N ALA A 185 15.58 -29.64 -16.70
CA ALA A 185 15.69 -28.30 -17.27
C ALA A 185 14.35 -27.85 -17.86
N PRO A 186 13.95 -26.57 -17.69
CA PRO A 186 12.72 -26.04 -18.25
C PRO A 186 12.92 -25.71 -19.72
N THR A 187 13.07 -26.72 -20.57
CA THR A 187 13.15 -26.54 -22.04
C THR A 187 11.75 -26.32 -22.62
N ILE A 188 11.68 -25.78 -23.84
CA ILE A 188 10.39 -25.64 -24.53
C ILE A 188 9.63 -26.96 -24.64
N GLU A 189 10.31 -28.08 -24.91
CA GLU A 189 9.67 -29.40 -24.98
C GLU A 189 9.08 -29.82 -23.63
N GLN A 190 9.80 -29.53 -22.54
CA GLN A 190 9.31 -29.80 -21.19
C GLN A 190 8.09 -28.92 -20.85
N ILE A 191 8.08 -27.66 -21.31
CA ILE A 191 6.93 -26.77 -21.14
C ILE A 191 5.72 -27.27 -21.95
N ASP A 192 5.90 -27.63 -23.22
CA ASP A 192 4.84 -28.18 -24.07
C ASP A 192 4.29 -29.50 -23.51
N GLN A 193 5.15 -30.35 -22.95
CA GLN A 193 4.73 -31.58 -22.28
C GLN A 193 3.90 -31.31 -21.02
N SER A 194 4.23 -30.26 -20.27
CA SER A 194 3.61 -29.96 -18.97
C SER A 194 2.30 -29.16 -19.11
N PHE A 195 2.27 -28.18 -20.01
CA PHE A 195 1.16 -27.23 -20.16
C PHE A 195 0.37 -27.40 -21.47
N GLY A 196 0.82 -28.28 -22.36
CA GLY A 196 0.29 -28.46 -23.70
C GLY A 196 0.94 -27.52 -24.72
N ALA A 197 0.96 -27.93 -25.98
CA ALA A 197 1.43 -27.08 -27.07
C ALA A 197 0.48 -25.88 -27.25
N THR A 198 1.05 -24.67 -27.39
CA THR A 198 0.29 -23.43 -27.62
C THR A 198 0.60 -22.81 -28.98
N HIS A 199 -0.01 -21.66 -29.25
CA HIS A 199 0.31 -20.84 -30.41
C HIS A 199 1.81 -20.49 -30.45
N PRO A 200 2.37 -20.26 -31.64
CA PRO A 200 3.79 -19.96 -31.82
C PRO A 200 4.22 -18.72 -31.02
N GLY A 201 5.40 -18.80 -30.43
CA GLY A 201 5.94 -17.76 -29.55
C GLY A 201 6.02 -16.39 -30.24
N VAL A 202 5.79 -15.34 -29.45
CA VAL A 202 5.86 -13.95 -29.92
C VAL A 202 7.22 -13.38 -29.59
N TYR A 203 7.96 -12.91 -30.60
CA TYR A 203 9.26 -12.28 -30.38
C TYR A 203 9.11 -10.83 -29.92
N ASN A 204 9.76 -10.48 -28.81
CA ASN A 204 9.90 -9.11 -28.37
C ASN A 204 11.31 -8.60 -28.67
N ALA A 205 11.43 -7.76 -29.70
CA ALA A 205 12.69 -7.15 -30.12
C ALA A 205 13.31 -6.20 -29.08
N ALA A 206 12.52 -5.58 -28.20
CA ALA A 206 13.06 -4.69 -27.16
C ALA A 206 13.80 -5.47 -26.08
N GLU A 207 13.30 -6.65 -25.73
CA GLU A 207 13.89 -7.51 -24.70
C GLU A 207 14.85 -8.57 -25.27
N GLN A 208 14.81 -8.77 -26.60
CA GLN A 208 15.47 -9.88 -27.30
C GLN A 208 15.04 -11.24 -26.70
N LEU A 209 13.76 -11.38 -26.35
CA LEU A 209 13.17 -12.58 -25.75
C LEU A 209 11.98 -13.06 -26.58
N PHE A 210 11.81 -14.38 -26.63
CA PHE A 210 10.59 -15.00 -27.14
C PHE A 210 9.64 -15.28 -25.99
N HIS A 211 8.39 -14.87 -26.14
CA HIS A 211 7.34 -15.08 -25.16
C HIS A 211 6.37 -16.14 -25.64
N LEU A 212 6.25 -17.23 -24.88
CA LEU A 212 5.23 -18.25 -25.04
C LEU A 212 4.13 -17.97 -24.01
N ASN A 213 2.92 -17.68 -24.49
CA ASN A 213 1.82 -17.23 -23.65
C ASN A 213 0.77 -18.33 -23.50
N PHE A 214 0.44 -18.60 -22.24
CA PHE A 214 -0.68 -19.42 -21.81
C PHE A 214 -1.69 -18.52 -21.10
N ARG A 215 -2.87 -19.08 -20.81
CA ARG A 215 -3.84 -18.38 -19.98
C ARG A 215 -3.30 -18.22 -18.54
N GLY A 216 -3.00 -16.98 -18.17
CA GLY A 216 -2.48 -16.60 -16.85
C GLY A 216 -1.05 -17.01 -16.54
N LEU A 217 -0.28 -17.38 -17.58
CA LEU A 217 1.09 -17.83 -17.46
C LEU A 217 1.86 -17.41 -18.72
N SER A 218 3.08 -16.93 -18.60
CA SER A 218 3.96 -16.73 -19.75
C SER A 218 5.38 -17.15 -19.45
N PHE A 219 6.05 -17.66 -20.48
CA PHE A 219 7.44 -18.07 -20.42
C PHE A 219 8.27 -17.28 -21.42
N SER A 220 9.38 -16.73 -20.96
CA SER A 220 10.33 -15.99 -21.80
C SER A 220 11.58 -16.81 -22.03
N PHE A 221 11.99 -16.99 -23.28
CA PHE A 221 13.16 -17.75 -23.69
C PHE A 221 14.24 -16.80 -24.24
N GLN A 222 15.50 -17.09 -23.92
CA GLN A 222 16.67 -16.35 -24.42
C GLN A 222 17.32 -17.07 -25.59
N LEU A 223 17.74 -16.32 -26.61
CA LEU A 223 18.48 -16.85 -27.76
C LEU A 223 19.97 -16.62 -27.55
N ASP A 224 20.64 -17.49 -26.79
CA ASP A 224 22.08 -17.37 -26.57
C ASP A 224 22.94 -17.92 -27.74
N SER A 225 22.32 -18.46 -28.79
CA SER A 225 23.00 -19.20 -29.86
C SER A 225 22.55 -18.85 -31.29
N TRP A 226 22.24 -17.58 -31.57
CA TRP A 226 22.14 -17.08 -32.96
C TRP A 226 23.39 -16.25 -33.28
N SER A 227 24.38 -16.87 -33.93
CA SER A 227 25.56 -16.17 -34.51
C SER A 227 25.20 -15.30 -35.73
N GLU A 228 23.96 -15.33 -36.17
CA GLU A 228 23.36 -14.38 -37.08
C GLU A 228 22.09 -13.92 -36.40
N ALA A 229 21.88 -12.62 -36.15
CA ALA A 229 20.56 -12.12 -35.78
C ALA A 229 19.52 -12.66 -36.78
N PRO A 230 18.28 -12.96 -36.38
CA PRO A 230 17.27 -13.37 -37.34
C PRO A 230 17.24 -12.36 -38.47
N LYS A 231 17.53 -12.80 -39.70
CA LYS A 231 17.39 -11.99 -40.90
C LYS A 231 15.93 -11.55 -40.92
N TYR A 232 15.72 -10.38 -40.35
CA TYR A 232 14.45 -9.72 -40.26
C TYR A 232 14.12 -9.33 -41.69
N GLU A 233 13.32 -10.16 -42.36
CA GLU A 233 12.65 -9.72 -43.57
C GLU A 233 11.48 -8.84 -43.14
N PRO A 234 11.49 -7.53 -43.46
CA PRO A 234 10.48 -6.57 -43.00
C PRO A 234 9.10 -6.79 -43.63
N ASN A 235 8.90 -7.87 -44.39
CA ASN A 235 7.67 -8.18 -45.10
C ASN A 235 6.68 -9.03 -44.27
N PHE A 236 7.06 -9.51 -43.09
CA PHE A 236 6.08 -10.07 -42.16
C PHE A 236 5.45 -8.97 -41.32
N ALA A 237 4.38 -8.39 -41.87
CA ALA A 237 3.53 -7.44 -41.21
C ALA A 237 3.16 -7.90 -39.79
N HIS A 238 3.22 -6.95 -38.86
CA HIS A 238 2.51 -6.90 -37.59
C HIS A 238 1.66 -8.15 -37.25
N GLY A 239 2.16 -8.98 -36.32
CA GLY A 239 1.33 -9.90 -35.56
C GLY A 239 1.07 -11.30 -36.14
N LEU A 240 1.71 -11.70 -37.25
CA LEU A 240 1.47 -13.03 -37.85
C LEU A 240 2.72 -13.90 -38.10
N ALA A 241 3.93 -13.40 -37.85
CA ALA A 241 5.14 -14.22 -37.91
C ALA A 241 5.27 -15.12 -36.68
N SER A 242 4.73 -16.31 -36.83
CA SER A 242 4.86 -17.47 -35.95
C SER A 242 6.30 -17.99 -35.98
N LEU A 243 7.22 -17.35 -35.26
CA LEU A 243 8.60 -17.83 -35.19
C LEU A 243 8.67 -19.02 -34.22
N GLN A 244 9.10 -20.17 -34.75
CA GLN A 244 9.31 -21.36 -33.93
C GLN A 244 10.51 -21.14 -33.02
N ILE A 245 10.29 -21.28 -31.72
CA ILE A 245 11.37 -21.23 -30.73
C ILE A 245 12.26 -22.47 -30.98
N PRO A 246 13.59 -22.33 -31.06
CA PRO A 246 14.48 -23.45 -31.32
C PRO A 246 14.36 -24.57 -30.28
N HIS A 247 14.52 -25.80 -30.74
CA HIS A 247 14.57 -26.96 -29.86
C HIS A 247 15.68 -26.84 -28.81
N GLY A 248 15.38 -27.21 -27.57
CA GLY A 248 16.30 -27.11 -26.44
C GLY A 248 16.49 -25.71 -25.87
N ALA A 249 15.77 -24.69 -26.34
CA ALA A 249 15.75 -23.39 -25.68
C ALA A 249 15.19 -23.51 -24.26
N THR A 250 15.83 -22.84 -23.30
CA THR A 250 15.44 -22.90 -21.89
C THR A 250 14.73 -21.62 -21.45
N VAL A 251 13.79 -21.78 -20.51
CA VAL A 251 13.07 -20.66 -19.92
C VAL A 251 14.03 -19.78 -19.12
N LYS A 252 14.09 -18.50 -19.47
CA LYS A 252 14.77 -17.47 -18.70
C LYS A 252 13.88 -16.90 -17.60
N ARG A 253 12.61 -16.65 -17.91
CA ARG A 253 11.64 -16.06 -16.98
C ARG A 253 10.27 -16.68 -17.12
N MET A 254 9.54 -16.72 -16.02
CA MET A 254 8.14 -17.14 -15.97
C MET A 254 7.31 -16.07 -15.25
N TYR A 255 6.12 -15.78 -15.75
CA TYR A 255 5.17 -14.86 -15.11
C TYR A 255 3.85 -15.56 -14.85
N ILE A 256 3.28 -15.37 -13.66
CA ILE A 256 1.92 -15.78 -13.31
C ILE A 256 1.11 -14.50 -13.08
N TYR A 257 -0.01 -14.38 -13.78
CA TYR A 257 -0.87 -13.18 -13.75
C TYR A 257 -2.31 -13.55 -14.10
N THR A 258 -3.25 -12.61 -13.96
CA THR A 258 -4.64 -12.77 -14.42
C THR A 258 -4.89 -12.03 -15.72
N GLY A 259 -5.69 -12.61 -16.61
CA GLY A 259 -6.06 -12.00 -17.89
C GLY A 259 -5.22 -12.50 -19.07
N ASN A 260 -5.32 -11.79 -20.19
CA ASN A 260 -4.83 -12.29 -21.49
C ASN A 260 -3.40 -11.86 -21.84
N SER A 261 -2.85 -10.85 -21.17
CA SER A 261 -1.53 -10.29 -21.47
C SER A 261 -0.89 -9.73 -20.21
N LEU A 262 0.44 -9.85 -20.11
CA LEU A 262 1.24 -9.27 -19.03
C LEU A 262 1.19 -7.74 -19.02
N GLN A 263 1.02 -7.08 -20.18
CA GLN A 263 1.00 -5.61 -20.26
C GLN A 263 -0.29 -5.00 -19.73
N ASP A 264 -1.41 -5.68 -19.95
CA ASP A 264 -2.75 -5.21 -19.57
C ASP A 264 -3.24 -5.80 -18.24
N THR A 265 -2.41 -6.62 -17.58
CA THR A 265 -2.78 -7.26 -16.32
C THR A 265 -3.01 -6.22 -15.22
N LYS A 266 -4.07 -6.44 -14.45
CA LYS A 266 -4.42 -5.66 -13.26
C LYS A 266 -4.52 -6.58 -12.07
N ALA A 267 -4.29 -6.04 -10.87
CA ALA A 267 -4.40 -6.86 -9.68
C ALA A 267 -5.86 -7.34 -9.53
N PRO A 268 -6.09 -8.66 -9.40
CA PRO A 268 -7.45 -9.19 -9.31
C PRO A 268 -8.10 -8.83 -7.96
N ALA A 269 -9.40 -9.12 -7.87
CA ALA A 269 -10.12 -9.01 -6.60
C ALA A 269 -9.46 -9.89 -5.53
N MET A 270 -9.54 -9.46 -4.27
CA MET A 270 -8.96 -10.23 -3.16
C MET A 270 -9.65 -11.60 -3.05
N PRO A 271 -8.90 -12.72 -3.07
CA PRO A 271 -9.47 -14.05 -2.94
C PRO A 271 -10.23 -14.23 -1.62
N VAL A 272 -11.31 -15.04 -1.62
CA VAL A 272 -12.11 -15.34 -0.42
C VAL A 272 -11.25 -15.89 0.72
N ALA A 273 -10.26 -16.73 0.39
CA ALA A 273 -9.33 -17.31 1.36
C ALA A 273 -8.50 -16.25 2.10
N CYS A 274 -8.28 -15.07 1.50
CA CYS A 274 -7.52 -13.99 2.11
C CYS A 274 -8.33 -13.21 3.16
N PHE A 275 -9.64 -13.41 3.32
CA PHE A 275 -10.39 -12.63 4.31
C PHE A 275 -10.06 -13.04 5.75
N PHE A 276 -9.84 -14.33 6.01
CA PHE A 276 -9.56 -14.87 7.35
C PHE A 276 -10.53 -14.38 8.44
N GLY A 277 -11.82 -14.19 8.08
CA GLY A 277 -12.84 -13.66 8.98
C GLY A 277 -12.81 -12.14 9.20
N ASN A 278 -11.87 -11.43 8.58
CA ASN A 278 -11.77 -9.98 8.67
C ASN A 278 -12.72 -9.28 7.69
N VAL A 279 -12.97 -8.01 8.00
CA VAL A 279 -13.68 -7.06 7.13
C VAL A 279 -12.67 -6.07 6.57
N TYR A 280 -12.78 -5.76 5.28
CA TYR A 280 -11.90 -4.82 4.59
C TYR A 280 -12.70 -3.63 4.04
N ALA A 281 -12.08 -2.46 3.94
CA ALA A 281 -12.69 -1.33 3.26
C ALA A 281 -12.39 -1.39 1.76
N GLU A 282 -13.42 -1.33 0.93
CA GLU A 282 -13.30 -1.08 -0.51
C GLU A 282 -13.13 0.41 -0.79
N SER A 283 -13.95 1.25 -0.16
CA SER A 283 -13.88 2.70 -0.24
C SER A 283 -14.47 3.36 1.00
N VAL A 284 -14.01 4.58 1.29
CA VAL A 284 -14.49 5.40 2.42
C VAL A 284 -14.90 6.79 1.92
N ASP A 285 -16.18 7.08 1.91
CA ASP A 285 -16.68 8.42 1.59
C ASP A 285 -16.76 9.25 2.87
N VAL A 286 -16.16 10.43 2.85
CA VAL A 286 -16.30 11.41 3.94
C VAL A 286 -17.60 12.17 3.73
N LEU A 287 -18.52 12.01 4.68
CA LEU A 287 -19.81 12.71 4.67
C LEU A 287 -19.62 14.13 5.21
N ARG A 288 -20.18 15.12 4.53
CA ARG A 288 -20.12 16.53 4.91
C ARG A 288 -21.45 17.22 4.67
N ASP A 289 -21.72 18.24 5.45
CA ASP A 289 -22.81 19.20 5.23
C ASP A 289 -22.26 20.63 5.17
N GLY A 290 -23.16 21.62 5.13
CA GLY A 290 -22.80 23.05 5.13
C GLY A 290 -22.12 23.54 6.42
N ALA A 291 -22.18 22.77 7.51
CA ALA A 291 -21.57 23.11 8.79
C ALA A 291 -20.22 22.42 9.02
N GLY A 292 -19.94 21.29 8.35
CA GLY A 292 -18.67 20.59 8.47
C GLY A 292 -18.70 19.12 8.08
N PRO A 293 -17.67 18.34 8.45
CA PRO A 293 -17.69 16.90 8.28
C PRO A 293 -18.65 16.26 9.28
N LEU A 294 -19.54 15.39 8.79
CA LEU A 294 -20.55 14.66 9.58
C LEU A 294 -20.05 13.30 10.07
N GLY A 295 -19.29 12.60 9.21
CA GLY A 295 -18.94 11.21 9.46
C GLY A 295 -18.28 10.53 8.28
N LEU A 296 -18.23 9.21 8.33
CA LEU A 296 -17.69 8.34 7.30
C LEU A 296 -18.75 7.33 6.86
N ARG A 297 -18.83 7.10 5.56
CA ARG A 297 -19.56 5.98 4.98
C ARG A 297 -18.57 5.01 4.35
N LEU A 298 -18.56 3.79 4.86
CA LEU A 298 -17.62 2.75 4.48
C LEU A 298 -18.33 1.70 3.65
N ARG A 299 -17.77 1.39 2.49
CA ARG A 299 -18.12 0.21 1.70
C ARG A 299 -17.22 -0.94 2.16
N LEU A 300 -17.81 -1.90 2.86
CA LEU A 300 -17.11 -3.00 3.53
C LEU A 300 -17.20 -4.28 2.71
N LEU A 301 -16.10 -5.01 2.64
CA LEU A 301 -16.00 -6.34 2.03
C LEU A 301 -15.82 -7.38 3.14
N THR A 302 -16.60 -8.45 3.08
CA THR A 302 -16.49 -9.58 4.00
C THR A 302 -16.69 -10.91 3.27
N ALA A 303 -16.02 -11.96 3.71
CA ALA A 303 -16.31 -13.32 3.28
C ALA A 303 -17.40 -13.89 4.17
N GLY A 304 -18.63 -13.97 3.65
CA GLY A 304 -19.76 -14.56 4.37
C GLY A 304 -19.91 -16.04 4.04
N CYS A 305 -20.19 -16.88 5.05
CA CYS A 305 -20.85 -18.15 4.82
C CYS A 305 -22.36 -17.89 4.66
N GLY A 306 -23.00 -18.51 3.66
CA GLY A 306 -24.45 -18.69 3.73
C GLY A 306 -24.81 -19.47 5.00
N LEU A 307 -26.04 -19.31 5.50
CA LEU A 307 -26.58 -20.18 6.55
C LEU A 307 -26.49 -21.64 6.07
N GLY A 308 -25.51 -22.40 6.57
CA GLY A 308 -25.52 -23.86 6.52
C GLY A 308 -24.39 -24.61 5.81
N VAL A 309 -23.50 -24.01 5.01
CA VAL A 309 -22.38 -24.76 4.39
C VAL A 309 -21.16 -23.86 4.18
N MET A 310 -20.00 -24.22 4.74
CA MET A 310 -18.72 -23.50 4.53
C MET A 310 -18.21 -23.53 3.08
N ALA A 311 -18.87 -24.25 2.18
CA ALA A 311 -18.42 -24.52 0.81
C ALA A 311 -18.81 -23.44 -0.22
N ASP A 312 -19.72 -22.50 0.09
CA ASP A 312 -20.11 -21.41 -0.82
C ASP A 312 -19.83 -20.02 -0.21
N ALA A 313 -18.63 -19.87 0.35
CA ALA A 313 -18.16 -18.59 0.85
C ALA A 313 -17.98 -17.62 -0.33
N LYS A 314 -18.85 -16.60 -0.40
CA LYS A 314 -18.79 -15.54 -1.41
C LYS A 314 -18.43 -14.22 -0.74
N VAL A 315 -17.65 -13.40 -1.45
CA VAL A 315 -17.40 -12.03 -1.03
C VAL A 315 -18.72 -11.26 -1.09
N ARG A 316 -19.07 -10.60 0.01
CA ARG A 316 -20.24 -9.72 0.12
C ARG A 316 -19.79 -8.30 0.38
N THR A 317 -20.53 -7.37 -0.19
CA THR A 317 -20.36 -5.94 0.04
C THR A 317 -21.47 -5.44 0.96
N LEU A 318 -21.10 -4.69 1.98
CA LEU A 318 -21.99 -4.06 2.95
C LEU A 318 -21.67 -2.57 2.99
N GLU A 319 -22.66 -1.74 3.32
CA GLU A 319 -22.45 -0.31 3.53
C GLU A 319 -22.76 0.02 4.98
N SER A 320 -21.82 0.65 5.67
CA SER A 320 -21.95 1.07 7.07
C SER A 320 -21.56 2.54 7.19
N SER A 321 -22.27 3.30 8.01
CA SER A 321 -21.95 4.70 8.29
C SER A 321 -21.68 4.89 9.78
N ILE A 322 -20.72 5.75 10.09
CA ILE A 322 -20.37 6.18 11.44
C ILE A 322 -20.22 7.69 11.46
N TYR A 323 -20.60 8.32 12.56
CA TYR A 323 -20.71 9.77 12.68
C TYR A 323 -19.89 10.30 13.85
N PHE A 324 -19.58 11.60 13.81
CA PHE A 324 -19.11 12.29 15.02
C PHE A 324 -20.21 12.27 16.08
N GLY A 325 -19.83 12.02 17.33
CA GLY A 325 -20.78 11.87 18.43
C GLY A 325 -21.32 10.45 18.62
N ASP A 326 -21.02 9.49 17.72
CA ASP A 326 -21.40 8.09 17.93
C ASP A 326 -20.73 7.50 19.18
N SER A 327 -21.43 6.61 19.89
CA SER A 327 -20.86 5.88 21.02
C SER A 327 -19.95 4.74 20.56
N CYS A 328 -19.19 4.15 21.48
CA CYS A 328 -18.44 2.93 21.18
C CYS A 328 -19.34 1.78 20.71
N GLN A 329 -20.54 1.65 21.29
CA GLN A 329 -21.49 0.59 20.92
C GLN A 329 -21.96 0.77 19.48
N ASP A 330 -22.26 2.01 19.07
CA ASP A 330 -22.69 2.32 17.71
C ASP A 330 -21.59 1.94 16.71
N VAL A 331 -20.34 2.36 16.97
CA VAL A 331 -19.18 2.04 16.13
C VAL A 331 -18.93 0.53 16.06
N LEU A 332 -18.98 -0.18 17.20
CA LEU A 332 -18.81 -1.64 17.24
C LEU A 332 -19.93 -2.37 16.48
N SER A 333 -21.16 -1.87 16.53
CA SER A 333 -22.29 -2.45 15.80
C SER A 333 -22.15 -2.24 14.29
N ALA A 334 -21.59 -1.11 13.87
CA ALA A 334 -21.45 -0.75 12.46
C ALA A 334 -20.24 -1.40 11.79
N LEU A 335 -19.10 -1.51 12.49
CA LEU A 335 -17.82 -1.95 11.93
C LEU A 335 -17.29 -3.28 12.49
N GLY A 336 -17.86 -3.78 13.58
CA GLY A 336 -17.34 -4.92 14.33
C GLY A 336 -16.22 -4.53 15.31
N SER A 337 -15.49 -5.53 15.81
CA SER A 337 -14.42 -5.30 16.78
C SER A 337 -13.17 -4.64 16.17
N PRO A 338 -12.55 -3.66 16.86
CA PRO A 338 -11.26 -3.11 16.41
C PRO A 338 -10.14 -4.14 16.56
N HIS A 339 -9.07 -3.96 15.77
CA HIS A 339 -7.89 -4.82 15.87
C HIS A 339 -7.06 -4.49 17.11
N LYS A 340 -7.06 -3.23 17.51
CA LYS A 340 -6.36 -2.74 18.69
C LYS A 340 -7.09 -1.56 19.31
N VAL A 341 -7.04 -1.49 20.63
CA VAL A 341 -7.45 -0.29 21.38
C VAL A 341 -6.19 0.36 21.95
N PHE A 342 -6.02 1.66 21.71
CA PHE A 342 -4.85 2.42 22.17
C PHE A 342 -5.28 3.63 23.00
N TYR A 343 -4.81 3.73 24.23
CA TYR A 343 -5.09 4.86 25.12
C TYR A 343 -4.00 5.92 24.96
N LYS A 344 -4.40 7.18 24.69
CA LYS A 344 -3.46 8.29 24.56
C LYS A 344 -2.72 8.46 25.89
N SER A 345 -1.41 8.63 25.84
CA SER A 345 -0.63 9.02 27.02
C SER A 345 -0.92 10.49 27.35
N GLU A 346 -0.72 10.90 28.61
CA GLU A 346 -0.85 12.31 28.97
C GLU A 346 -0.06 13.20 28.00
N ASP A 347 -0.75 14.21 27.47
CA ASP A 347 -0.19 15.10 26.46
C ASP A 347 0.80 16.06 27.13
N LYS A 348 2.09 15.66 27.13
CA LYS A 348 3.19 16.41 27.74
C LYS A 348 3.37 17.81 27.14
N MET A 349 2.76 18.10 25.98
CA MET A 349 2.77 19.44 25.35
C MET A 349 1.67 20.36 25.90
N LYS A 350 0.73 19.88 26.71
CA LYS A 350 -0.29 20.71 27.38
C LYS A 350 0.32 21.81 28.27
N ILE A 351 1.56 21.64 28.73
CA ILE A 351 2.29 22.63 29.54
C ILE A 351 2.51 23.95 28.80
N HIS A 352 2.54 23.92 27.47
CA HIS A 352 2.72 25.10 26.62
C HIS A 352 1.40 25.76 26.23
N SER A 353 0.25 25.22 26.69
CA SER A 353 -1.04 25.85 26.44
C SER A 353 -1.14 27.17 27.23
N PRO A 354 -1.51 28.29 26.58
CA PRO A 354 -1.56 29.61 27.22
C PRO A 354 -2.72 29.74 28.25
N SER A 355 -3.49 28.68 28.47
CA SER A 355 -4.65 28.66 29.35
C SER A 355 -4.41 27.74 30.55
N PRO A 356 -4.08 28.27 31.75
CA PRO A 356 -3.81 27.48 32.95
C PRO A 356 -4.96 26.56 33.38
N HIS A 357 -6.22 26.95 33.07
CA HIS A 357 -7.41 26.18 33.45
C HIS A 357 -7.61 24.90 32.60
N LYS A 358 -6.89 24.75 31.47
CA LYS A 358 -6.83 23.50 30.70
C LYS A 358 -5.74 22.53 31.19
N GLN A 359 -5.00 22.91 32.24
CA GLN A 359 -3.97 22.07 32.88
C GLN A 359 -4.52 21.18 33.99
N VAL A 360 -5.84 21.16 34.24
CA VAL A 360 -6.43 20.16 35.13
C VAL A 360 -6.22 18.77 34.50
N PRO A 361 -5.55 17.83 35.19
CA PRO A 361 -5.35 16.49 34.67
C PRO A 361 -6.71 15.86 34.37
N SER A 362 -6.93 15.43 33.13
CA SER A 362 -8.07 14.61 32.77
C SER A 362 -7.93 13.28 33.51
N LYS A 363 -8.93 12.85 34.30
CA LYS A 363 -8.87 11.57 35.04
C LYS A 363 -8.70 10.36 34.11
N CYS A 364 -9.14 10.49 32.87
CA CYS A 364 -9.05 9.49 31.81
C CYS A 364 -8.48 10.12 30.54
N ASN A 365 -7.79 9.32 29.73
CA ASN A 365 -7.23 9.75 28.47
C ASN A 365 -8.08 9.27 27.29
N ASP A 366 -8.16 10.10 26.24
CA ASP A 366 -8.83 9.74 24.98
C ASP A 366 -8.23 8.43 24.44
N TYR A 367 -9.02 7.62 23.76
CA TYR A 367 -8.57 6.32 23.25
C TYR A 367 -9.01 6.07 21.82
N PHE A 368 -8.23 5.28 21.12
CA PHE A 368 -8.44 4.93 19.72
C PHE A 368 -8.94 3.52 19.59
N PHE A 369 -9.90 3.32 18.70
CA PHE A 369 -10.14 2.05 18.05
C PHE A 369 -9.39 2.05 16.71
N ASN A 370 -8.43 1.12 16.57
CA ASN A 370 -7.64 0.96 15.36
C ASN A 370 -8.20 -0.17 14.50
N TYR A 371 -8.65 0.16 13.28
CA TYR A 371 -9.14 -0.79 12.29
C TYR A 371 -8.10 -0.94 11.18
N PHE A 372 -7.11 -1.80 11.40
CA PHE A 372 -5.98 -1.99 10.49
C PHE A 372 -6.42 -2.38 9.07
N THR A 373 -7.37 -3.29 8.92
CA THR A 373 -7.88 -3.73 7.60
C THR A 373 -8.76 -2.70 6.89
N LEU A 374 -9.32 -1.73 7.62
CA LEU A 374 -10.09 -0.62 7.05
C LEU A 374 -9.20 0.59 6.74
N GLY A 375 -8.00 0.64 7.32
CA GLY A 375 -7.13 1.81 7.23
C GLY A 375 -7.66 3.02 7.99
N VAL A 376 -8.44 2.80 9.07
CA VAL A 376 -9.13 3.86 9.83
C VAL A 376 -8.82 3.74 11.32
N ASP A 377 -8.48 4.87 11.96
CA ASP A 377 -8.55 5.00 13.42
C ASP A 377 -9.67 5.93 13.83
N ILE A 378 -10.34 5.57 14.93
CA ILE A 378 -11.46 6.32 15.49
C ILE A 378 -11.08 6.72 16.91
N LEU A 379 -10.97 8.02 17.18
CA LEU A 379 -10.69 8.58 18.50
C LEU A 379 -11.98 8.85 19.25
N PHE A 380 -12.08 8.30 20.45
CA PHE A 380 -13.14 8.57 21.41
C PHE A 380 -12.65 9.53 22.49
N ASP A 381 -13.53 10.46 22.84
CA ASP A 381 -13.33 11.35 23.98
C ASP A 381 -13.40 10.55 25.29
N ALA A 382 -12.44 10.75 26.19
CA ALA A 382 -12.35 9.98 27.43
C ALA A 382 -13.50 10.22 28.42
N THR A 383 -14.16 11.38 28.30
CA THR A 383 -15.19 11.81 29.25
C THR A 383 -16.56 11.37 28.78
N THR A 384 -16.83 11.56 27.49
CA THR A 384 -18.15 11.30 26.89
C THR A 384 -18.22 9.93 26.20
N HIS A 385 -17.08 9.28 25.92
CA HIS A 385 -16.99 8.04 25.13
C HIS A 385 -17.59 8.16 23.73
N LEU A 386 -17.63 9.37 23.19
CA LEU A 386 -18.17 9.67 21.86
C LEU A 386 -17.05 9.91 20.85
N VAL A 387 -17.33 9.59 19.59
CA VAL A 387 -16.40 9.80 18.48
C VAL A 387 -16.09 11.29 18.31
N LYS A 388 -14.80 11.62 18.29
CA LYS A 388 -14.29 12.99 18.23
C LYS A 388 -13.39 13.25 17.03
N LYS A 389 -12.68 12.23 16.52
CA LYS A 389 -11.73 12.36 15.40
C LYS A 389 -11.64 11.04 14.62
N PHE A 390 -11.57 11.16 13.30
CA PHE A 390 -11.21 10.06 12.40
C PHE A 390 -9.82 10.30 11.82
N VAL A 391 -9.07 9.21 11.64
CA VAL A 391 -7.75 9.22 10.99
C VAL A 391 -7.78 8.20 9.86
N LEU A 392 -7.50 8.64 8.64
CA LEU A 392 -7.47 7.77 7.46
C LEU A 392 -6.01 7.54 7.01
N HIS A 393 -5.63 6.26 6.87
CA HIS A 393 -4.27 5.84 6.56
C HIS A 393 -4.10 5.51 5.09
N THR A 394 -3.11 6.13 4.44
CA THR A 394 -2.83 5.95 3.00
C THR A 394 -1.84 4.83 2.71
N ASN A 395 -1.15 4.30 3.73
CA ASN A 395 -0.20 3.19 3.65
C ASN A 395 0.88 3.33 2.53
N TYR A 396 1.47 4.52 2.36
CA TYR A 396 2.61 4.69 1.45
C TYR A 396 3.89 4.06 2.02
N PRO A 397 4.74 3.45 1.17
CA PRO A 397 6.06 2.96 1.58
C PRO A 397 6.94 4.12 2.08
N GLY A 398 7.85 3.81 3.02
CA GLY A 398 8.69 4.79 3.69
C GLY A 398 8.02 5.50 4.88
N HIS A 399 6.72 5.31 5.10
CA HIS A 399 6.04 5.77 6.31
C HIS A 399 6.26 4.79 7.49
N TYR A 400 6.32 5.30 8.71
CA TYR A 400 6.59 4.46 9.90
C TYR A 400 5.49 3.42 10.18
N ASN A 401 4.23 3.75 9.88
CA ASN A 401 3.10 2.82 9.97
C ASN A 401 2.91 1.97 8.70
N PHE A 402 3.85 2.01 7.76
CA PHE A 402 3.73 1.19 6.55
C PHE A 402 3.57 -0.28 6.93
N ASN A 403 2.64 -0.95 6.25
CA ASN A 403 2.28 -2.34 6.49
C ASN A 403 1.60 -2.66 7.83
N ILE A 404 1.32 -1.65 8.67
CA ILE A 404 0.44 -1.82 9.83
C ILE A 404 -1.03 -1.71 9.41
N TYR A 405 -1.32 -0.76 8.52
CA TYR A 405 -2.67 -0.50 8.01
C TYR A 405 -2.80 -0.94 6.56
N HIS A 406 -3.99 -1.38 6.18
CA HIS A 406 -4.40 -1.40 4.79
C HIS A 406 -4.58 0.04 4.31
N ARG A 407 -4.35 0.28 3.02
CA ARG A 407 -4.65 1.58 2.42
C ARG A 407 -6.16 1.83 2.48
N CYS A 408 -6.53 2.97 3.03
CA CYS A 408 -7.88 3.51 2.98
C CYS A 408 -8.06 4.29 1.66
N ASP A 409 -8.95 3.82 0.79
CA ASP A 409 -9.32 4.53 -0.44
C ASP A 409 -10.47 5.51 -0.12
N PHE A 410 -10.10 6.71 0.30
CA PHE A 410 -11.04 7.72 0.76
C PHE A 410 -11.36 8.76 -0.31
N LYS A 411 -12.57 9.33 -0.22
CA LYS A 411 -13.04 10.44 -1.05
C LYS A 411 -13.64 11.52 -0.17
N ILE A 412 -13.23 12.76 -0.41
CA ILE A 412 -13.67 13.92 0.36
C ILE A 412 -14.27 14.93 -0.61
N PRO A 413 -15.59 15.19 -0.54
CA PRO A 413 -16.18 16.29 -1.27
C PRO A 413 -15.71 17.62 -0.66
N LEU A 414 -15.27 18.53 -1.53
CA LEU A 414 -14.88 19.90 -1.21
C LEU A 414 -15.82 20.84 -1.96
N PHE A 415 -16.44 21.78 -1.22
CA PHE A 415 -17.22 22.87 -1.79
C PHE A 415 -16.32 24.11 -1.83
N ILE A 416 -15.87 24.49 -3.02
CA ILE A 416 -15.07 25.70 -3.20
C ILE A 416 -16.01 26.81 -3.68
N LYS A 417 -16.10 27.87 -2.87
CA LYS A 417 -16.77 29.11 -3.30
C LYS A 417 -15.73 29.98 -3.99
N THR A 418 -15.80 30.08 -5.31
CA THR A 418 -14.98 31.02 -6.07
C THR A 418 -15.57 32.43 -5.90
N GLU A 419 -14.80 33.37 -5.38
CA GLU A 419 -15.22 34.77 -5.29
C GLU A 419 -15.17 35.42 -6.69
N GLY A 420 -16.34 35.59 -7.31
CA GLY A 420 -16.55 36.22 -8.61
C GLY A 420 -18.03 36.51 -8.86
N ALA A 421 -18.34 37.42 -9.79
CA ALA A 421 -19.71 37.92 -10.07
C ALA A 421 -20.71 36.84 -10.55
N GLU A 422 -20.23 35.65 -10.89
CA GLU A 422 -21.04 34.45 -11.09
C GLU A 422 -20.53 33.37 -10.13
N ALA A 423 -21.21 33.21 -8.99
CA ALA A 423 -20.89 32.18 -8.00
C ALA A 423 -21.17 30.79 -8.58
N GLN A 424 -20.21 30.21 -9.29
CA GLN A 424 -20.22 28.80 -9.64
C GLN A 424 -19.58 28.02 -8.50
N CYS A 425 -20.35 27.12 -7.90
CA CYS A 425 -19.83 26.14 -6.95
C CYS A 425 -19.28 24.97 -7.76
N GLU A 426 -17.96 24.80 -7.78
CA GLU A 426 -17.36 23.59 -8.34
C GLU A 426 -17.27 22.52 -7.25
N ASP A 427 -17.92 21.38 -7.49
CA ASP A 427 -17.78 20.19 -6.65
C ASP A 427 -16.44 19.51 -6.98
N CYS A 428 -15.44 19.68 -6.10
CA CYS A 428 -14.14 19.02 -6.22
C CYS A 428 -14.06 17.84 -5.24
N THR A 429 -13.49 16.71 -5.66
CA THR A 429 -13.29 15.54 -4.77
C THR A 429 -11.81 15.27 -4.54
N LEU A 430 -11.37 15.38 -3.29
CA LEU A 430 -10.03 14.96 -2.88
C LEU A 430 -10.02 13.45 -2.63
N THR A 431 -8.99 12.77 -3.13
CA THR A 431 -8.87 11.31 -3.03
C THR A 431 -7.57 10.91 -2.32
N THR A 432 -7.45 9.63 -1.95
CA THR A 432 -6.20 9.02 -1.44
C THR A 432 -4.98 9.22 -2.36
N TYR A 433 -5.22 9.48 -3.64
CA TYR A 433 -4.20 9.62 -4.68
C TYR A 433 -3.88 11.07 -5.05
N SER A 434 -4.60 12.03 -4.46
CA SER A 434 -4.37 13.47 -4.71
C SER A 434 -2.98 13.89 -4.21
N LYS A 435 -2.21 14.54 -5.09
CA LYS A 435 -0.87 15.06 -4.76
C LYS A 435 -0.97 16.31 -3.90
N TRP A 436 0.03 16.53 -3.06
CA TRP A 436 0.12 17.72 -2.21
C TRP A 436 -0.07 19.04 -2.98
N ASP A 437 0.60 19.19 -4.13
CA ASP A 437 0.52 20.41 -4.94
C ASP A 437 -0.92 20.73 -5.35
N HIS A 438 -1.67 19.71 -5.78
CA HIS A 438 -3.09 19.85 -6.12
C HIS A 438 -3.96 20.19 -4.90
N ILE A 439 -3.62 19.64 -3.73
CA ILE A 439 -4.34 19.93 -2.49
C ILE A 439 -4.09 21.38 -2.04
N GLN A 440 -2.89 21.90 -2.24
CA GLN A 440 -2.58 23.32 -1.97
C GLN A 440 -3.29 24.27 -2.91
N GLU A 441 -3.48 23.89 -4.17
CA GLU A 441 -4.29 24.67 -5.11
C GLU A 441 -5.75 24.76 -4.66
N LEU A 442 -6.31 23.67 -4.12
CA LEU A 442 -7.71 23.61 -3.69
C LEU A 442 -7.98 24.26 -2.32
N LEU A 443 -7.07 24.09 -1.35
CA LEU A 443 -7.27 24.51 0.04
C LEU A 443 -6.39 25.69 0.47
N GLY A 444 -5.53 26.19 -0.42
CA GLY A 444 -4.53 27.21 -0.11
C GLY A 444 -3.29 26.66 0.61
N HIS A 445 -2.33 27.54 0.88
CA HIS A 445 -1.14 27.19 1.65
C HIS A 445 -1.48 27.06 3.14
N PRO A 446 -0.97 26.02 3.84
CA PRO A 446 -1.21 25.88 5.27
C PRO A 446 -0.67 27.11 6.00
N MET A 447 -1.53 27.72 6.84
CA MET A 447 -1.20 28.93 7.59
C MET A 447 -0.08 28.71 8.63
N GLU A 448 0.14 27.45 9.04
CA GLU A 448 1.20 27.06 9.95
C GLU A 448 2.13 26.04 9.29
N LYS A 449 3.43 26.13 9.55
CA LYS A 449 4.38 25.10 9.12
C LYS A 449 3.99 23.78 9.81
N PRO A 450 3.84 22.67 9.07
CA PRO A 450 3.51 21.39 9.69
C PRO A 450 4.56 21.03 10.73
N VAL A 451 4.10 20.55 11.88
CA VAL A 451 4.99 20.02 12.91
C VAL A 451 5.60 18.72 12.38
N VAL A 452 6.84 18.80 11.91
CA VAL A 452 7.60 17.62 11.48
C VAL A 452 8.06 16.88 12.73
N LEU A 453 7.36 15.80 13.07
CA LEU A 453 7.80 14.87 14.11
C LEU A 453 8.98 14.06 13.56
N HIS A 454 10.20 14.54 13.76
CA HIS A 454 11.40 13.72 13.65
C HIS A 454 11.45 12.76 14.84
N ARG A 455 10.69 11.65 14.80
CA ARG A 455 11.04 10.50 15.64
C ARG A 455 12.34 9.93 15.07
N GLN A 456 13.44 10.10 15.81
CA GLN A 456 14.74 9.54 15.46
C GLN A 456 14.55 8.05 15.10
N VAL A 457 14.79 7.72 13.84
CA VAL A 457 15.07 6.34 13.44
C VAL A 457 16.39 5.99 14.14
N PRO A 458 16.48 4.90 14.92
CA PRO A 458 17.76 4.48 15.45
C PRO A 458 18.72 4.29 14.28
N THR A 459 19.75 5.14 14.22
CA THR A 459 20.85 4.98 13.28
C THR A 459 21.67 3.77 13.70
N SER A 460 21.23 2.58 13.30
CA SER A 460 21.99 1.33 13.14
C SER A 460 20.99 0.16 13.11
N SER A 461 21.27 -0.81 12.24
CA SER A 461 20.45 -1.99 11.87
C SER A 461 19.30 -1.70 10.92
N GLY A 462 19.19 -2.53 9.88
CA GLY A 462 18.22 -2.38 8.79
C GLY A 462 16.78 -2.48 9.28
N LEU A 463 15.83 -2.49 8.34
CA LEU A 463 14.44 -2.86 8.60
C LEU A 463 14.39 -4.34 9.03
N THR A 464 14.79 -4.61 10.26
CA THR A 464 14.50 -5.84 10.99
C THR A 464 13.07 -5.69 11.47
N PHE A 465 12.17 -6.45 10.84
CA PHE A 465 10.82 -6.63 11.36
C PHE A 465 10.94 -7.18 12.79
N PRO A 466 10.31 -6.56 13.79
CA PRO A 466 10.32 -7.10 15.14
C PRO A 466 9.65 -8.48 15.10
N MET A 467 10.41 -9.51 15.50
CA MET A 467 9.88 -10.82 15.82
C MET A 467 8.90 -10.63 16.98
N ILE A 468 7.61 -10.83 16.73
CA ILE A 468 6.62 -10.98 17.79
C ILE A 468 6.82 -12.40 18.31
N SER A 469 7.35 -12.50 19.53
CA SER A 469 7.32 -13.73 20.34
C SER A 469 5.92 -14.01 20.84
#